data_AF-A0A673V312-F1
#
_entry.id   AF-A0A673V312-F1
#
_cell.length_a   1.000
_cell.length_b   1.000
_cell.length_c   1.000
_cell.angle_alpha   90.00
_cell.angle_beta   90.00
_cell.angle_gamma   90.00
#
_symmetry.space_group_name_H-M   'P 1'
#
loop_
_entity.id
_entity.type
_entity.pdbx_description
1 polymer ?
#
loop_
_entity_poly.entity_id
_entity_poly.type
_entity_poly.pdbx_seq_one_letter_code
_entity_poly.pdbx_strand_id
1 'polypeptide(L)'
;MITSLHLKSCLPSVVRSLILQKTPNIRNMSSITGGLRPAGVVVLHRSLAPAFEKFCQANSGPLPLLGLAEPGKWTLPAPNAASDTRDQLSSPPFP
;
A
#
# COMPACT_ATOMS: atom_id res chain seq x y z
N MET A 1 -20.36 -10.65 -15.58
CA MET A 1 -19.79 -9.29 -15.43
C MET A 1 -19.55 -9.04 -13.95
N ILE A 2 -18.29 -8.96 -13.51
CA ILE A 2 -17.98 -8.56 -12.13
C ILE A 2 -17.99 -7.03 -12.11
N THR A 3 -18.94 -6.44 -11.41
CA THR A 3 -19.04 -4.99 -11.24
C THR A 3 -18.13 -4.51 -10.11
N SER A 4 -17.72 -3.24 -10.14
CA SER A 4 -16.84 -2.63 -9.13
C SER A 4 -17.36 -2.74 -7.69
N LEU A 5 -18.68 -2.87 -7.49
CA LEU A 5 -19.27 -3.12 -6.16
C LEU A 5 -18.93 -4.51 -5.61
N HIS A 6 -18.92 -5.55 -6.45
CA HIS A 6 -18.67 -6.92 -6.01
C HIS A 6 -17.22 -7.11 -5.54
N LEU A 7 -16.29 -6.35 -6.12
CA LEU A 7 -14.87 -6.38 -5.77
C LEU A 7 -14.56 -5.72 -4.42
N LYS A 8 -15.38 -4.75 -3.98
CA LYS A 8 -15.24 -4.12 -2.65
C LYS A 8 -15.54 -5.10 -1.50
N SER A 9 -16.40 -6.10 -1.75
CA SER A 9 -16.71 -7.17 -0.80
C SER A 9 -15.78 -8.39 -0.93
N CYS A 10 -14.87 -8.40 -1.91
CA CYS A 10 -13.95 -9.51 -2.10
C CYS A 10 -12.76 -9.43 -1.15
N LEU A 11 -12.25 -10.60 -0.75
CA LEU A 11 -10.98 -10.71 -0.05
C LEU A 11 -9.83 -10.13 -0.92
N PRO A 12 -8.81 -9.48 -0.30
CA PRO A 12 -7.68 -8.90 -1.02
C PRO A 12 -6.95 -9.90 -1.93
N SER A 13 -6.91 -11.17 -1.54
CA SER A 13 -6.33 -12.26 -2.32
C SER A 13 -7.05 -12.47 -3.66
N VAL A 14 -8.40 -12.40 -3.66
CA VAL A 14 -9.23 -12.56 -4.85
C VAL A 14 -9.03 -11.40 -5.80
N VAL A 15 -9.00 -10.17 -5.26
CA VAL A 15 -8.72 -8.96 -6.05
C VAL A 15 -7.32 -9.03 -6.68
N ARG A 16 -6.30 -9.46 -5.92
CA ARG A 16 -4.93 -9.65 -6.41
C ARG A 16 -4.84 -10.68 -7.52
N SER A 17 -5.54 -11.82 -7.39
CA SER A 17 -5.59 -12.86 -8.42
C SER A 17 -6.18 -12.35 -9.73
N LEU A 18 -7.26 -11.56 -9.68
CA LEU A 18 -7.86 -10.97 -10.89
C LEU A 18 -6.92 -9.97 -11.58
N ILE A 19 -6.22 -9.14 -10.81
CA ILE A 19 -5.20 -8.21 -11.35
C ILE A 19 -4.08 -8.99 -12.05
N LEU A 20 -3.58 -10.06 -11.43
CA LEU A 20 -2.54 -10.91 -12.01
C LEU A 20 -3.00 -11.63 -13.28
N GLN A 21 -4.27 -12.00 -13.36
CA GLN A 21 -4.87 -12.58 -14.56
C GLN A 21 -5.14 -11.55 -15.68
N LYS A 22 -4.71 -10.29 -15.51
CA LYS A 22 -4.83 -9.20 -16.48
C LYS A 22 -6.26 -9.06 -17.01
N THR A 23 -7.24 -9.27 -16.13
CA THR A 23 -8.65 -9.23 -16.53
C THR A 23 -8.96 -7.82 -17.05
N PRO A 24 -9.41 -7.66 -18.31
CA PRO A 24 -9.39 -6.38 -19.02
C PRO A 24 -10.30 -5.30 -18.39
N ASN A 25 -11.15 -5.66 -17.45
CA ASN A 25 -12.06 -4.75 -16.75
C ASN A 25 -11.41 -4.03 -15.56
N ILE A 26 -10.28 -4.52 -15.02
CA ILE A 26 -9.59 -3.91 -13.87
C ILE A 26 -8.53 -2.93 -14.37
N ARG A 27 -8.98 -1.81 -14.94
CA ARG A 27 -8.07 -0.75 -15.42
C ARG A 27 -7.77 0.31 -14.35
N ASN A 28 -8.56 0.37 -13.28
CA ASN A 28 -8.45 1.38 -12.22
C ASN A 28 -8.83 0.79 -10.85
N MET A 29 -7.90 0.87 -9.88
CA MET A 29 -8.08 0.32 -8.52
C MET A 29 -8.75 1.29 -7.53
N SER A 30 -8.93 2.57 -7.89
CA SER A 30 -9.36 3.64 -6.97
C SER A 30 -10.71 3.39 -6.28
N SER A 31 -11.56 2.53 -6.86
CA SER A 31 -12.88 2.18 -6.30
C SER A 31 -12.99 0.71 -5.87
N ILE A 32 -11.97 -0.12 -6.04
CA ILE A 32 -12.06 -1.57 -5.86
C ILE A 32 -11.73 -2.03 -4.44
N THR A 33 -10.94 -1.27 -3.69
CA THR A 33 -10.30 -1.77 -2.48
C THR A 33 -11.06 -1.56 -1.17
N GLY A 34 -12.29 -1.04 -1.19
CA GLY A 34 -13.18 -1.06 -0.01
C GLY A 34 -12.60 -0.48 1.30
N GLY A 35 -11.65 0.46 1.21
CA GLY A 35 -10.92 1.01 2.38
C GLY A 35 -9.47 0.56 2.51
N LEU A 36 -9.03 -0.45 1.76
CA LEU A 36 -7.60 -0.81 1.67
C LEU A 36 -6.86 0.24 0.85
N ARG A 37 -5.77 0.77 1.41
CA ARG A 37 -4.93 1.74 0.73
C ARG A 37 -3.85 1.02 -0.09
N PRO A 38 -3.73 1.33 -1.41
CA PRO A 38 -2.59 0.83 -2.18
C PRO A 38 -1.29 1.41 -1.63
N ALA A 39 -0.23 0.61 -1.69
CA ALA A 39 1.12 1.02 -1.31
C ALA A 39 2.06 0.96 -2.52
N GLY A 40 3.02 1.87 -2.57
CA GLY A 40 4.12 1.80 -3.53
C GLY A 40 5.08 0.66 -3.18
N VAL A 41 5.66 0.02 -4.19
CA VAL A 41 6.70 -1.00 -4.03
C VAL A 41 7.93 -0.57 -4.82
N VAL A 42 9.10 -0.58 -4.16
CA VAL A 42 10.39 -0.27 -4.78
C VAL A 42 11.29 -1.50 -4.68
N VAL A 43 11.83 -1.95 -5.81
CA VAL A 43 12.79 -3.06 -5.87
C VAL A 43 14.17 -2.48 -6.19
N LEU A 44 15.14 -2.70 -5.32
CA LEU A 44 16.49 -2.15 -5.42
C LEU A 44 17.53 -3.25 -5.35
N HIS A 45 18.72 -2.97 -5.89
CA HIS A 45 19.88 -3.81 -5.65
C HIS A 45 20.27 -3.78 -4.16
N ARG A 46 20.79 -4.90 -3.64
CA ARG A 46 21.12 -5.06 -2.21
C ARG A 46 22.03 -3.96 -1.66
N SER A 47 22.95 -3.45 -2.49
CA SER A 47 23.86 -2.36 -2.10
C SER A 47 23.18 -1.01 -1.89
N LEU A 48 22.01 -0.78 -2.50
CA LEU A 48 21.27 0.48 -2.43
C LEU A 48 20.18 0.46 -1.35
N ALA A 49 19.73 -0.72 -0.94
CA ALA A 49 18.65 -0.86 0.05
C ALA A 49 18.92 -0.12 1.37
N PRO A 50 20.13 -0.17 1.99
CA PRO A 50 20.39 0.56 3.23
C PRO A 50 20.33 2.09 3.07
N ALA A 51 20.75 2.62 1.93
CA ALA A 51 20.68 4.05 1.66
C ALA A 51 19.23 4.51 1.46
N PHE A 52 18.42 3.70 0.77
CA PHE A 52 17.01 3.98 0.56
C PHE A 52 16.20 3.89 1.86
N GLU A 53 16.50 2.94 2.73
CA GLU A 53 15.87 2.85 4.06
C GLU A 53 16.11 4.12 4.88
N LYS A 54 17.35 4.58 4.96
CA LYS A 54 17.70 5.86 5.63
C LYS A 54 17.00 7.05 4.99
N PHE A 55 16.88 7.05 3.66
CA PHE A 55 16.14 8.08 2.94
C PHE A 55 14.66 8.10 3.35
N CYS A 56 14.00 6.95 3.45
CA CYS A 56 12.61 6.88 3.91
C CYS A 56 12.46 7.31 5.38
N GLN A 57 13.38 6.91 6.25
CA GLN A 57 13.39 7.33 7.66
C GLN A 57 13.49 8.86 7.80
N ALA A 58 14.37 9.50 7.02
CA ALA A 58 14.49 10.97 6.97
C ALA A 58 13.24 11.66 6.38
N ASN A 59 12.40 10.93 5.65
CA ASN A 59 11.22 11.42 4.94
C ASN A 59 9.93 10.70 5.40
N SER A 60 9.84 10.37 6.69
CA SER A 60 8.77 9.52 7.24
C SER A 60 7.34 10.07 7.04
N GLY A 61 7.18 11.38 6.80
CA GLY A 61 5.90 12.00 6.47
C GLY A 61 5.45 11.70 5.03
N PRO A 62 6.14 12.24 4.00
CA PRO A 62 5.75 12.03 2.60
C PRO A 62 6.01 10.61 2.09
N LEU A 63 6.94 9.86 2.69
CA LEU A 63 7.35 8.53 2.26
C LEU A 63 7.49 7.57 3.44
N PRO A 64 6.38 7.20 4.09
CA PRO A 64 6.40 6.25 5.19
C PRO A 64 6.81 4.86 4.69
N LEU A 65 7.82 4.27 5.33
CA LEU A 65 8.27 2.92 5.02
C LEU A 65 7.35 1.89 5.71
N LEU A 66 6.50 1.22 4.92
CA LEU A 66 5.49 0.29 5.46
C LEU A 66 6.03 -1.12 5.77
N GLY A 67 7.14 -1.50 5.15
CA GLY A 67 7.76 -2.81 5.35
C GLY A 67 8.96 -3.05 4.41
N LEU A 68 9.83 -3.97 4.81
CA LEU A 68 11.01 -4.39 4.07
C LEU A 68 10.97 -5.90 3.88
N ALA A 69 11.29 -6.37 2.67
CA ALA A 69 11.50 -7.79 2.41
C ALA A 69 12.98 -8.14 2.56
N GLU A 70 13.25 -9.35 3.05
CA GLU A 70 14.59 -9.93 2.98
C GLU A 70 15.06 -10.02 1.52
N PRO A 71 16.34 -9.75 1.22
CA PRO A 71 16.88 -9.94 -0.13
C PRO A 71 16.59 -11.35 -0.66
N GLY A 72 16.00 -11.43 -1.85
CA GLY A 72 15.62 -12.71 -2.47
C GLY A 72 14.28 -13.29 -2.01
N LYS A 73 13.62 -12.69 -1.01
CA LYS A 73 12.23 -13.03 -0.66
C LYS A 73 11.27 -12.00 -1.25
N TRP A 74 10.19 -12.49 -1.86
CA TRP A 74 9.11 -11.64 -2.40
C TRP A 74 7.98 -11.39 -1.39
N THR A 75 8.03 -12.06 -0.25
CA THR A 75 7.05 -11.91 0.81
C THR A 75 7.45 -10.73 1.69
N LEU A 76 6.66 -9.66 1.63
CA LEU A 76 6.76 -8.59 2.62
C LEU A 76 6.22 -9.12 3.96
N PRO A 77 6.87 -8.80 5.09
CA PRO A 77 6.26 -9.04 6.39
C PRO A 77 4.91 -8.32 6.44
N ALA A 78 3.96 -8.86 7.21
CA ALA A 78 2.69 -8.18 7.45
C ALA A 78 3.00 -6.76 7.92
N PRO A 79 2.36 -5.72 7.34
CA PRO A 79 2.60 -4.35 7.78
C PRO A 79 2.42 -4.28 9.28
N ASN A 80 3.42 -3.77 9.99
CA ASN A 80 3.32 -3.55 11.42
C ASN A 80 2.07 -2.68 11.63
N ALA A 81 1.09 -3.18 12.38
CA ALA A 81 -0.11 -2.44 12.74
C ALA A 81 0.26 -1.31 13.72
N ALA A 82 0.96 -0.30 13.23
CA ALA A 82 1.38 0.87 14.00
C ALA A 82 1.72 2.01 13.03
N SER A 83 0.69 2.66 12.53
CA SER A 83 0.67 4.12 12.36
C SER A 83 -0.77 4.52 12.08
N ASP A 84 -1.62 4.31 13.08
CA ASP A 84 -2.75 5.21 13.29
C ASP A 84 -2.20 6.59 13.68
N THR A 85 -1.58 7.30 12.74
CA THR A 85 -1.39 8.74 12.85
C THR A 85 -2.69 9.41 12.40
N ARG A 86 -3.77 9.11 13.13
CA ARG A 86 -4.88 10.03 13.32
C ARG A 86 -4.53 10.90 14.52
N ASP A 87 -3.37 11.55 14.47
CA ASP A 87 -3.20 12.77 15.25
C ASP A 87 -4.14 13.81 14.68
N GLN A 88 -4.86 14.41 15.60
CA GLN A 88 -6.09 15.13 15.36
C GLN A 88 -5.82 16.42 14.58
N LEU A 89 -6.22 16.47 13.32
CA LEU A 89 -6.57 17.74 12.69
C LEU A 89 -8.05 18.00 12.94
N SER A 90 -8.43 18.23 14.20
CA SER A 90 -9.57 19.10 14.49
C SER A 90 -9.07 20.52 14.23
N SER A 91 -9.20 20.98 12.99
CA SER A 91 -9.19 22.41 12.72
C SER A 91 -10.27 23.08 13.58
N PRO A 92 -9.94 24.05 14.46
CA PRO A 92 -11.00 24.88 15.04
C PRO A 92 -11.65 25.70 13.92
N PRO A 93 -12.95 26.01 14.01
CA PRO A 93 -13.55 26.98 13.11
C PRO A 93 -12.88 28.33 13.35
N PHE A 94 -12.31 28.92 12.31
CA PHE A 94 -11.82 30.29 12.37
C PHE A 94 -13.01 31.27 12.50
N PRO A 95 -12.83 32.41 13.20
CA PRO A 95 -13.88 33.38 13.48
C PRO A 95 -14.41 34.09 12.23
#